data_AF-E6YQI6-F1
#
_entry.id   AF-E6YQI6-F1
#
_cell.length_a   1.000
_cell.length_b   1.000
_cell.length_c   1.000
_cell.angle_alpha   90.00
_cell.angle_beta   90.00
_cell.angle_gamma   90.00
#
_symmetry.space_group_name_H-M   'P 1'
#
loop_
_entity.id
_entity.type
_entity.pdbx_description
1 polymer ?
#
loop_
_entity_poly.entity_id
_entity_poly.type
_entity_poly.pdbx_seq_one_letter_code
_entity_poly.pdbx_strand_id
1 'polypeptide(L)' 'MRIALAAVLFTEPDLLLLDESTNYLDIDSRKELIHALNNFNGAIILISHDRHLIEVSMEQF' A
#
# COMPACT_ATOMS: atom_id res chain seq x y z
N MET A 1 -0.93 9.89 -6.45
CA MET A 1 -0.52 9.14 -5.25
C MET A 1 0.92 8.63 -5.29
N ARG A 2 1.42 8.05 -6.39
CA ARG A 2 2.77 7.45 -6.48
C ARG A 2 3.92 8.29 -5.91
N ILE A 3 4.01 9.59 -6.25
CA ILE A 3 5.10 10.47 -5.76
C ILE A 3 5.04 10.67 -4.24
N ALA A 4 3.84 10.84 -3.68
CA ALA A 4 3.67 11.02 -2.25
C ALA A 4 4.03 9.75 -1.47
N LEU A 5 3.59 8.58 -1.96
CA LEU A 5 3.94 7.30 -1.37
C LEU A 5 5.45 7.06 -1.45
N ALA A 6 6.08 7.31 -2.60
CA ALA A 6 7.52 7.17 -2.76
C ALA A 6 8.31 8.10 -1.81
N ALA A 7 7.84 9.34 -1.61
CA ALA A 7 8.46 10.26 -0.67
C ALA A 7 8.36 9.79 0.79
N VAL A 8 7.21 9.21 1.19
CA VAL A 8 7.03 8.64 2.54
C VAL A 8 7.84 7.37 2.71
N LEU A 9 7.89 6.49 1.72
CA LEU A 9 8.71 5.27 1.79
C LEU A 9 10.21 5.60 1.88
N PHE A 10 10.65 6.70 1.26
CA PHE A 10 12.04 7.16 1.34
C PHE A 10 12.46 7.55 2.76
N THR A 11 11.52 7.92 3.64
CA THR A 11 11.84 8.25 5.03
C THR A 11 11.93 7.03 5.94
N GLU A 12 11.81 5.82 5.40
CA GLU A 12 11.86 4.54 6.12
C GLU A 12 11.02 4.55 7.42
N PRO A 13 9.72 4.88 7.35
CA PRO A 13 8.90 5.00 8.56
C PRO A 13 8.66 3.61 9.19
N ASP A 14 8.57 3.56 10.51
CA ASP A 14 8.19 2.33 11.23
C ASP A 14 6.69 1.97 11.05
N LEU A 15 5.87 2.96 10.69
CA LEU A 15 4.42 2.83 10.53
C LEU A 15 3.92 3.60 9.29
N LEU A 16 3.24 2.90 8.39
CA LEU A 16 2.59 3.46 7.21
C LEU A 16 1.07 3.39 7.36
N LEU A 17 0.39 4.55 7.28
CA LEU A 17 -1.08 4.65 7.28
C LEU A 17 -1.57 5.01 5.88
N LEU A 18 -2.46 4.19 5.32
CA LEU A 18 -3.07 4.41 4.01
C LEU A 18 -4.59 4.39 4.15
N ASP A 19 -5.25 5.49 3.77
CA ASP A 19 -6.71 5.65 3.84
C ASP A 19 -7.30 5.89 2.44
N GLU A 20 -8.23 5.03 2.01
CA GLU A 20 -9.01 5.11 0.77
C GLU A 20 -8.20 5.49 -0.50
N SER A 21 -6.96 5.03 -0.53
CA SER A 21 -5.93 5.58 -1.42
C SER A 21 -5.89 4.91 -2.81
N THR A 22 -6.72 3.88 -3.04
CA THR A 22 -6.74 3.11 -4.31
C THR A 22 -7.66 3.66 -5.39
N ASN A 23 -8.46 4.68 -5.08
CA ASN A 23 -9.27 5.33 -6.09
C ASN A 23 -8.35 5.91 -7.19
N TYR A 24 -8.69 5.65 -8.45
CA TYR A 24 -7.95 6.09 -9.64
C TYR A 24 -6.63 5.36 -9.98
N LEU A 25 -6.26 4.26 -9.32
CA LEU A 25 -5.13 3.43 -9.79
C LEU A 25 -5.56 2.50 -10.93
N ASP A 26 -4.81 2.48 -12.02
CA ASP A 26 -4.92 1.41 -13.03
C ASP A 26 -4.43 0.06 -12.46
N ILE A 27 -4.66 -1.02 -13.21
CA ILE A 27 -4.36 -2.39 -12.76
C ILE A 27 -2.86 -2.55 -12.48
N ASP A 28 -2.00 -1.99 -13.32
CA ASP A 28 -0.55 -2.12 -13.19
C ASP A 28 -0.01 -1.32 -12.00
N SER A 29 -0.52 -0.11 -11.76
CA SER A 29 -0.17 0.68 -10.58
C SER A 29 -0.62 0.03 -9.28
N ARG A 30 -1.73 -0.72 -9.32
CA ARG A 30 -2.19 -1.51 -8.17
C ARG A 30 -1.23 -2.66 -7.83
N LYS A 31 -0.72 -3.38 -8.84
CA LYS A 31 0.27 -4.44 -8.63
C LYS A 31 1.58 -3.91 -8.04
N GLU A 32 2.07 -2.79 -8.56
CA GLU A 32 3.26 -2.11 -8.03
C GLU A 32 3.05 -1.68 -6.58
N LEU A 33 1.87 -1.13 -6.25
CA LEU A 33 1.52 -0.78 -4.88
C LEU A 33 1.54 -2.00 -3.96
N ILE A 34 0.87 -3.09 -4.35
CA ILE A 34 0.86 -4.35 -3.57
C ILE A 34 2.29 -4.85 -3.35
N HIS A 35 3.12 -4.85 -4.40
CA HIS A 35 4.51 -5.28 -4.29
C HIS A 35 5.31 -4.40 -3.31
N ALA A 36 5.12 -3.07 -3.36
CA ALA A 36 5.75 -2.15 -2.42
C ALA A 36 5.28 -2.36 -0.98
N LEU A 37 3.99 -2.60 -0.76
CA LEU A 37 3.43 -2.88 0.58
C LEU A 37 3.96 -4.20 1.14
N ASN A 38 4.02 -5.26 0.33
CA ASN A 38 4.52 -6.57 0.78
C ASN A 38 6.03 -6.56 1.09
N ASN A 39 6.80 -5.63 0.51
CA ASN A 39 8.23 -5.47 0.78
C ASN A 39 8.55 -4.40 1.84
N PHE A 40 7.53 -3.74 2.37
CA PHE A 40 7.73 -2.67 3.35
C PHE A 40 8.15 -3.25 4.70
N ASN A 41 9.32 -2.84 5.17
CA ASN A 41 9.87 -3.29 6.46
C ASN A 41 9.34 -2.41 7.60
N GLY A 42 8.09 -2.60 7.97
CA GLY A 42 7.41 -1.84 9.02
C GLY A 42 5.97 -2.28 9.20
N ALA A 43 5.25 -1.62 10.11
CA ALA A 43 3.82 -1.87 10.28
C ALA A 43 3.00 -1.09 9.24
N ILE A 44 1.98 -1.72 8.67
CA ILE A 44 1.04 -1.06 7.75
C ILE A 44 -0.36 -1.09 8.36
N ILE A 45 -1.01 0.06 8.44
CA ILE A 45 -2.45 0.17 8.68
C ILE A 45 -3.09 0.62 7.37
N LEU A 46 -3.86 -0.29 6.77
CA LEU A 46 -4.52 -0.08 5.49
C LEU A 46 -6.04 -0.01 5.69
N ILE A 47 -6.63 1.10 5.27
CA ILE A 47 -8.07 1.33 5.20
C ILE A 47 -8.43 1.45 3.71
N SER A 48 -9.31 0.58 3.22
CA SER A 48 -9.66 0.50 1.80
C SER A 48 -11.04 -0.11 1.60
N HIS A 49 -11.81 0.40 0.64
CA HIS A 49 -13.01 -0.26 0.12
C HIS A 49 -12.69 -1.31 -0.97
N ASP A 50 -11.44 -1.38 -1.45
CA ASP A 50 -10.98 -2.38 -2.42
C ASP A 50 -10.63 -3.70 -1.73
N ARG A 51 -11.55 -4.66 -1.80
CA ARG A 51 -11.37 -6.01 -1.23
C ARG A 51 -10.18 -6.76 -1.81
N HIS A 52 -9.88 -6.60 -3.10
CA HIS A 52 -8.77 -7.30 -3.73
C HIS A 52 -7.43 -6.82 -3.17
N LEU A 53 -7.29 -5.52 -2.95
CA LEU A 53 -6.10 -4.97 -2.29
C LEU A 53 -5.91 -5.54 -0.87
N ILE A 54 -6.99 -5.63 -0.09
CA ILE A 54 -6.97 -6.20 1.26
C ILE A 54 -6.53 -7.66 1.19
N GLU A 55 -7.13 -8.46 0.31
CA GLU A 55 -6.84 -9.89 0.19
C GLU A 55 -5.40 -10.19 -0.21
N VAL A 56 -4.79 -9.39 -1.08
CA VAL A 56 -3.43 -9.66 -1.58
C VAL A 56 -2.34 -9.02 -0.70
N SER A 57 -2.68 -7.97 0.07
CA SER A 57 -1.73 -7.31 0.98
C SER A 57 -1.75 -7.89 2.40
N MET A 58 -2.78 -8.65 2.76
CA MET A 58 -2.81 -9.40 4.02
C MET A 58 -2.09 -10.74 3.81
N GLU A 59 -0.93 -10.92 4.45
CA GLU A 59 -0.40 -12.27 4.64
C GLU A 59 -1.41 -13.07 5.49
N GLN A 60 -1.89 -14.19 4.95
CA GLN A 60 -2.67 -15.18 5.70
C GLN A 60 -1.81 -15.67 6.87
N PHE A 61 -2.20 -15.30 8.09
CA PHE A 61 -1.85 -16.08 9.28
C PHE A 61 -2.47 -17.48 9.21
#